data_AF-A0AAV4WZU6-F1
#
_entry.id   AF-A0AAV4WZU6-F1
#
_cell.length_a   1.000
_cell.length_b   1.000
_cell.length_c   1.000
_cell.angle_alpha   90.00
_cell.angle_beta   90.00
_cell.angle_gamma   90.00
#
_symmetry.space_group_name_H-M   'P 1'
#
loop_
_entity.id
_entity.type
_entity.pdbx_description
1 polymer ?
#
loop_
_entity_poly.entity_id
_entity_poly.type
_entity_poly.pdbx_seq_one_letter_code
_entity_poly.pdbx_strand_id
1 'polypeptide(L)'
;MLLTFINLFFVVSEGPSGTPTSDDALGQHHELVREKIMSTTKYVYKTLFLEEQGSDIKIVALNRTWNLHRLYLSQSPYFNSMFNGIWLETNQKEIHIGIEDENITACALHKVFGSFYQDEIHINPLEAVSILACATLLQLDDIIFSVLKL
;
A
#
# COMPACT_ATOMS: atom_id res chain seq x y z
N MET A 1 -11.67 19.58 -6.78
CA MET A 1 -11.03 19.70 -8.10
C MET A 1 -9.55 19.43 -7.93
N LEU A 2 -9.16 18.16 -8.13
CA LEU A 2 -7.81 17.59 -8.34
C LEU A 2 -7.84 16.13 -7.87
N LEU A 3 -8.60 15.32 -8.61
CA LEU A 3 -8.42 13.87 -8.67
C LEU A 3 -8.00 13.61 -10.11
N THR A 4 -6.72 13.83 -10.38
CA THR A 4 -6.14 13.56 -11.69
C THR A 4 -4.75 12.99 -11.51
N PHE A 5 -4.55 11.82 -12.13
CA PHE A 5 -3.31 11.05 -12.31
C PHE A 5 -2.91 10.25 -11.05
N ILE A 6 -2.89 8.92 -11.06
CA ILE A 6 -2.19 8.04 -12.01
C ILE A 6 -3.02 6.76 -12.26
N ASN A 7 -3.66 6.66 -13.42
CA ASN A 7 -3.96 5.37 -14.06
C ASN A 7 -2.84 5.14 -15.08
N LEU A 8 -1.71 4.58 -14.63
CA LEU A 8 -0.64 4.18 -15.54
C LEU A 8 -0.95 2.77 -16.05
N PHE A 9 -1.53 2.74 -17.25
CA PHE A 9 -1.23 1.77 -18.32
C PHE A 9 -1.03 0.30 -17.92
N PHE A 10 -2.06 -0.52 -18.14
CA PHE A 10 -1.85 -1.80 -18.82
C PHE A 10 -3.11 -2.18 -19.60
N VAL A 11 -3.05 -1.95 -20.92
CA VAL A 11 -3.86 -2.69 -21.89
C VAL A 11 -3.14 -4.03 -22.09
N VAL A 12 -3.70 -5.14 -21.61
CA VAL A 12 -3.33 -6.50 -22.04
C VAL A 12 -4.39 -6.94 -23.05
N SER A 13 -4.12 -6.71 -24.34
CA SER A 13 -3.81 -7.72 -25.37
C SER A 13 -5.05 -8.36 -26.01
N GLU A 14 -5.35 -7.94 -27.25
CA GLU A 14 -6.17 -8.72 -28.18
C GLU A 14 -5.42 -9.94 -28.73
N GLY A 15 -6.14 -11.03 -29.00
CA GLY A 15 -5.73 -12.10 -29.92
C GLY A 15 -6.56 -13.39 -29.78
N PRO A 16 -6.62 -14.25 -30.82
CA PRO A 16 -7.03 -13.96 -32.19
C PRO A 16 -8.30 -14.73 -32.59
N SER A 17 -9.00 -14.22 -33.61
CA SER A 17 -10.06 -14.92 -34.34
C SER A 17 -9.49 -16.08 -35.17
N GLY A 18 -9.96 -17.30 -34.92
CA GLY A 18 -9.71 -18.48 -35.75
C GLY A 18 -10.91 -19.42 -35.72
N THR A 19 -11.46 -19.73 -36.90
CA THR A 19 -12.66 -20.54 -37.13
C THR A 19 -12.47 -22.02 -36.73
N PRO A 20 -13.48 -22.70 -36.12
CA PRO A 20 -13.36 -24.12 -35.83
C PRO A 20 -13.79 -24.96 -37.05
N THR A 21 -12.86 -25.76 -37.59
CA THR A 21 -13.18 -26.92 -38.42
C THR A 21 -13.45 -28.14 -37.55
N SER A 22 -14.40 -28.94 -38.00
CA SER A 22 -15.16 -29.96 -37.28
C SER A 22 -14.38 -31.23 -36.91
N ASP A 23 -14.96 -31.92 -35.94
CA ASP A 23 -14.83 -33.35 -35.61
C ASP A 23 -13.66 -33.73 -34.68
N ASP A 24 -13.94 -33.82 -33.38
CA ASP A 24 -13.79 -35.07 -32.60
C ASP A 24 -14.13 -34.91 -31.10
N ALA A 25 -15.13 -35.69 -30.68
CA ALA A 25 -15.38 -36.39 -29.42
C ALA A 25 -14.90 -35.86 -28.04
N LEU A 26 -15.86 -35.95 -27.10
CA LEU A 26 -15.74 -36.07 -25.64
C LEU A 26 -15.36 -34.80 -24.85
N GLY A 27 -16.40 -34.13 -24.36
CA GLY A 27 -16.36 -32.93 -23.54
C GLY A 27 -15.46 -33.06 -22.31
N GLN A 28 -14.31 -32.40 -22.38
CA GLN A 28 -13.64 -31.84 -21.23
C GLN A 28 -14.31 -30.51 -20.91
N HIS A 29 -15.03 -30.47 -19.78
CA HIS A 29 -15.39 -29.22 -19.13
C HIS A 29 -14.08 -28.55 -18.68
N HIS A 30 -13.47 -27.75 -19.56
CA HIS A 30 -12.56 -26.70 -19.12
C HIS A 30 -13.39 -25.70 -18.34
N GLU A 31 -13.43 -25.87 -17.02
CA GLU A 31 -13.85 -24.82 -16.11
C GLU A 31 -12.87 -23.67 -16.33
N LEU A 32 -13.29 -22.70 -17.14
CA LEU A 32 -12.59 -21.45 -17.33
C LEU A 32 -12.47 -20.82 -15.92
N VAL A 33 -11.31 -21.00 -15.30
CA VAL A 33 -10.94 -20.30 -14.07
C VAL A 33 -11.12 -18.83 -14.40
N ARG A 34 -12.20 -18.23 -13.90
CA ARG A 34 -12.39 -16.79 -13.99
C ARG A 34 -11.26 -16.19 -13.19
N GLU A 35 -10.20 -15.76 -13.87
CA GLU A 35 -9.20 -14.90 -13.26
C GLU A 35 -9.94 -13.70 -12.70
N LYS A 36 -10.04 -13.67 -11.37
CA LYS A 36 -10.72 -12.60 -10.67
C LYS A 36 -9.88 -11.36 -10.89
N ILE A 37 -10.32 -10.49 -11.80
CA ILE A 37 -9.70 -9.20 -12.05
C ILE A 37 -9.54 -8.52 -10.69
N MET A 38 -8.29 -8.37 -10.24
CA MET A 38 -7.99 -7.66 -9.01
C MET A 38 -8.32 -6.19 -9.23
N SER A 39 -8.96 -5.54 -8.24
CA SER A 39 -9.09 -4.09 -8.30
C SER A 39 -7.70 -3.46 -8.27
N THR A 40 -7.56 -2.28 -8.88
CA THR A 40 -6.31 -1.52 -8.89
C THR A 40 -5.74 -1.35 -7.48
N THR A 41 -6.60 -1.04 -6.49
CA THR A 41 -6.22 -0.94 -5.08
C THR A 41 -5.59 -2.23 -4.55
N LYS A 42 -6.17 -3.40 -4.85
CA LYS A 42 -5.62 -4.70 -4.40
C LYS A 42 -4.29 -5.01 -5.08
N TYR A 43 -4.15 -4.66 -6.35
CA TYR A 43 -2.89 -4.83 -7.07
C TYR A 43 -1.81 -3.91 -6.48
N VAL A 44 -2.11 -2.63 -6.27
CA VAL A 44 -1.21 -1.66 -5.65
C VAL A 44 -0.76 -2.12 -4.27
N TYR A 45 -1.68 -2.50 -3.38
CA TYR A 45 -1.33 -2.99 -2.06
C TYR A 45 -0.45 -4.25 -2.12
N LYS A 46 -0.81 -5.23 -2.95
CA LYS A 46 -0.03 -6.46 -3.08
C LYS A 46 1.36 -6.18 -3.63
N THR A 47 1.45 -5.54 -4.78
CA THR A 47 2.70 -5.44 -5.54
C THR A 47 3.62 -4.34 -5.00
N LEU A 48 3.08 -3.19 -4.59
CA LEU A 48 3.91 -2.08 -4.11
C LEU A 48 4.19 -2.17 -2.62
N PHE A 49 3.23 -2.61 -1.79
CA PHE A 49 3.44 -2.66 -0.35
C PHE A 49 3.94 -4.02 0.16
N LEU A 50 3.31 -5.13 -0.25
CA LEU A 50 3.72 -6.46 0.25
C LEU A 50 4.95 -7.02 -0.48
N GLU A 51 5.01 -6.85 -1.80
CA GLU A 51 6.13 -7.31 -2.64
C GLU A 51 7.24 -6.25 -2.76
N GLU A 52 7.00 -5.03 -2.27
CA GLU A 52 7.95 -3.91 -2.21
C GLU A 52 8.54 -3.50 -3.58
N GLN A 53 7.84 -3.83 -4.67
CA GLN A 53 8.35 -3.69 -6.03
C GLN A 53 8.54 -2.21 -6.39
N GLY A 54 9.77 -1.83 -6.75
CA GLY A 54 10.08 -0.48 -7.22
C GLY A 54 10.20 0.57 -6.12
N SER A 55 10.32 0.14 -4.85
CA SER A 55 10.55 1.02 -3.71
C SER A 55 11.78 1.92 -3.87
N ASP A 56 11.65 3.17 -3.43
CA ASP A 56 12.66 4.23 -3.59
C ASP A 56 13.16 4.79 -2.24
N ILE A 57 12.61 4.32 -1.13
CA ILE A 57 12.99 4.70 0.22
C ILE A 57 12.87 3.53 1.20
N LYS A 58 13.83 3.43 2.11
CA LYS A 58 13.80 2.48 3.22
C LYS A 58 13.53 3.21 4.53
N ILE A 59 12.54 2.74 5.29
CA ILE A 59 12.26 3.22 6.65
C ILE A 59 12.69 2.15 7.64
N VAL A 60 13.50 2.53 8.63
CA VAL A 60 13.99 1.64 9.69
C VAL A 60 13.47 2.15 11.03
N ALA A 61 12.73 1.31 11.75
CA ALA A 61 12.21 1.61 13.08
C ALA A 61 11.90 0.32 13.85
N LEU A 62 12.01 0.32 15.18
CA LEU A 62 11.71 -0.83 16.04
C LEU A 62 12.39 -2.14 15.59
N ASN A 63 13.66 -2.05 15.16
CA ASN A 63 14.44 -3.16 14.60
C ASN A 63 13.81 -3.84 13.37
N ARG A 64 12.91 -3.15 12.68
CA ARG A 64 12.30 -3.58 11.43
C ARG A 64 12.59 -2.57 10.32
N THR A 65 12.63 -3.11 9.12
CA THR A 65 12.84 -2.37 7.88
C THR A 65 11.60 -2.50 7.00
N TRP A 66 11.20 -1.40 6.36
CA TRP A 66 10.18 -1.38 5.31
C TRP A 66 10.76 -0.70 4.07
N ASN A 67 10.68 -1.37 2.91
CA ASN A 67 10.98 -0.73 1.64
C ASN A 67 9.68 -0.16 1.07
N LEU A 68 9.61 1.15 0.93
CA LEU A 68 8.39 1.91 0.67
C LEU A 68 8.62 2.89 -0.49
N HIS A 69 7.57 3.66 -0.77
CA HIS A 69 7.53 4.60 -1.88
C HIS A 69 7.31 6.02 -1.34
N ARG A 70 8.19 6.95 -1.70
CA ARG A 70 8.08 8.37 -1.30
C ARG A 70 6.74 8.96 -1.71
N LEU A 71 6.27 8.63 -2.92
CA LEU A 71 4.98 9.08 -3.45
C LEU A 71 3.82 8.77 -2.48
N TYR A 72 3.75 7.52 -2.00
CA TYR A 72 2.67 7.08 -1.11
C TYR A 72 2.84 7.61 0.31
N LEU A 73 4.07 7.64 0.83
CA LEU A 73 4.36 8.19 2.14
C LEU A 73 4.09 9.71 2.22
N SER A 74 4.23 10.44 1.12
CA SER A 74 4.01 11.91 1.08
C SER A 74 2.56 12.32 1.33
N GLN A 75 1.62 11.37 1.41
CA GLN A 75 0.27 11.61 1.90
C GLN A 75 0.25 12.01 3.39
N SER A 76 1.26 11.59 4.15
CA SER A 76 1.48 12.01 5.53
C SER A 76 2.19 13.37 5.57
N PRO A 77 1.68 14.36 6.34
CA PRO A 77 2.38 15.62 6.55
C PRO A 77 3.77 15.46 7.17
N TYR A 78 3.98 14.44 8.02
CA TYR A 78 5.28 14.09 8.60
C TYR A 78 6.31 13.76 7.51
N PHE A 79 5.99 12.82 6.62
CA PHE A 79 6.89 12.43 5.53
C PHE A 79 6.99 13.48 4.43
N ASN A 80 5.89 14.18 4.12
CA ASN A 80 5.91 15.26 3.14
C ASN A 80 6.91 16.35 3.55
N SER A 81 6.91 16.74 4.83
CA SER A 81 7.86 17.72 5.38
C SER A 81 9.29 17.19 5.38
N MET A 82 9.47 15.89 5.62
CA MET A 82 10.77 15.22 5.62
C MET A 82 11.37 15.10 4.21
N PHE A 83 10.56 14.81 3.19
CA PHE A 83 11.04 14.62 1.82
C PHE A 83 11.17 15.93 1.06
N ASN A 84 10.24 16.86 1.25
CA ASN A 84 10.20 18.12 0.51
C ASN A 84 10.73 19.33 1.30
N GLY A 85 11.29 19.09 2.49
CA GLY A 85 11.90 20.12 3.31
C GLY A 85 13.36 20.40 2.95
N ILE A 86 14.04 21.15 3.82
CA ILE A 86 15.46 21.54 3.70
C ILE A 86 16.37 20.56 4.48
N TRP A 87 15.83 19.39 4.84
CA TRP A 87 16.45 18.44 5.75
C TRP A 87 17.41 17.52 5.00
N LEU A 88 18.35 16.89 5.72
CA LEU A 88 19.37 16.00 5.13
C LEU A 88 18.71 14.79 4.43
N GLU A 89 17.55 14.39 4.94
CA GLU A 89 16.74 13.22 4.60
C GLU A 89 16.10 13.32 3.20
N THR A 90 16.01 14.54 2.64
CA THR A 90 15.43 14.78 1.31
C THR A 90 16.07 13.90 0.24
N ASN A 91 17.40 13.69 0.30
CA ASN A 91 18.14 12.88 -0.68
C ASN A 91 18.56 11.50 -0.16
N GLN A 92 18.18 11.12 1.06
CA GLN A 92 18.59 9.84 1.64
C GLN A 92 17.74 8.69 1.10
N LYS A 93 18.32 7.52 0.87
CA LYS A 93 17.57 6.30 0.48
C LYS A 93 17.14 5.45 1.68
N GLU A 94 17.55 5.85 2.88
CA GLU A 94 17.28 5.16 4.13
C GLU A 94 17.10 6.18 5.24
N ILE A 95 16.02 6.04 6.03
CA ILE A 95 15.67 6.92 7.13
C ILE A 95 15.41 6.07 8.36
N HIS A 96 16.05 6.47 9.47
CA HIS A 96 15.90 5.81 10.76
C HIS A 96 14.96 6.65 11.64
N ILE A 97 13.86 6.06 12.08
CA ILE A 97 12.90 6.71 12.97
C ILE A 97 13.10 6.13 14.38
N GLY A 98 13.57 6.98 15.30
CA GLY A 98 13.61 6.66 16.73
C GLY A 98 12.22 6.70 17.32
N ILE A 99 11.80 5.63 18.00
CA ILE A 99 10.47 5.51 18.59
C ILE A 99 10.63 5.24 20.08
N GLU A 100 10.18 6.19 20.89
CA GLU A 100 10.24 6.13 22.36
C GLU A 100 8.87 5.78 22.99
N ASP A 101 7.78 5.97 22.24
CA ASP A 101 6.43 5.63 22.70
C ASP A 101 6.20 4.11 22.66
N GLU A 102 6.05 3.51 23.84
CA GLU A 102 5.82 2.07 24.03
C GLU A 102 4.52 1.57 23.36
N ASN A 103 3.56 2.46 23.11
CA ASN A 103 2.32 2.10 22.42
C ASN A 103 2.53 1.88 20.92
N ILE A 104 3.63 2.40 20.36
CA ILE A 104 3.94 2.24 18.94
C ILE A 104 4.63 0.91 18.71
N THR A 105 3.94 0.00 18.03
CA THR A 105 4.44 -1.34 17.72
C THR A 105 4.77 -1.50 16.25
N ALA A 106 5.72 -2.38 15.91
CA ALA A 106 6.07 -2.66 14.52
C ALA A 106 4.89 -3.23 13.70
N CYS A 107 3.97 -3.95 14.37
CA CYS A 107 2.74 -4.46 13.75
C CYS A 107 1.77 -3.33 13.40
N ALA A 108 1.54 -2.39 14.33
CA ALA A 108 0.68 -1.23 14.09
C ALA A 108 1.28 -0.31 13.02
N LEU A 109 2.58 -0.04 13.06
CA LEU A 109 3.27 0.71 12.01
C LEU A 109 3.11 0.06 10.64
N HIS A 110 3.28 -1.26 10.55
CA HIS A 110 3.07 -1.96 9.27
C HIS A 110 1.64 -1.80 8.75
N LYS A 111 0.62 -1.85 9.63
CA LYS A 111 -0.77 -1.61 9.23
C LYS A 111 -1.01 -0.17 8.73
N VAL A 112 -0.45 0.81 9.43
CA VAL A 112 -0.56 2.23 9.05
C VAL A 112 0.25 2.54 7.78
N PHE A 113 1.40 1.90 7.57
CA PHE A 113 2.09 2.01 6.28
C PHE A 113 1.29 1.38 5.15
N GLY A 114 0.66 0.23 5.41
CA GLY A 114 -0.21 -0.44 4.45
C GLY A 114 -1.39 0.42 4.02
N SER A 115 -1.96 1.22 4.92
CA SER A 115 -3.07 2.12 4.59
C SER A 115 -2.72 3.24 3.61
N PHE A 116 -1.43 3.53 3.36
CA PHE A 116 -1.08 4.43 2.25
C PHE A 116 -1.35 3.83 0.87
N TYR A 117 -1.47 2.50 0.77
CA TYR A 117 -1.58 1.77 -0.50
C TYR A 117 -2.97 1.16 -0.73
N GLN A 118 -3.93 1.42 0.16
CA GLN A 118 -5.29 0.90 0.06
C GLN A 118 -6.31 1.87 0.64
N ASP A 119 -7.56 1.75 0.19
CA ASP A 119 -8.63 2.69 0.54
C ASP A 119 -9.17 2.48 1.97
N GLU A 120 -9.06 1.27 2.52
CA GLU A 120 -9.63 0.90 3.82
C GLU A 120 -8.59 0.25 4.73
N ILE A 121 -8.50 0.74 5.97
CA ILE A 121 -7.72 0.11 7.04
C ILE A 121 -8.66 -0.63 8.00
N HIS A 122 -8.37 -1.91 8.22
CA HIS A 122 -9.10 -2.71 9.20
C HIS A 122 -8.45 -2.53 10.58
N ILE A 123 -9.18 -1.88 11.49
CA ILE A 123 -8.70 -1.58 12.84
C ILE A 123 -9.35 -2.55 13.82
N ASN A 124 -8.53 -3.39 14.46
CA ASN A 124 -8.97 -4.22 15.57
C ASN A 124 -9.01 -3.37 16.85
N PRO A 125 -10.11 -3.36 17.63
CA PRO A 125 -10.17 -2.65 18.91
C PRO A 125 -9.01 -2.95 19.87
N LEU A 126 -8.46 -4.17 19.84
CA LEU A 126 -7.31 -4.56 20.67
C LEU A 126 -6.00 -3.87 20.28
N GLU A 127 -5.89 -3.40 19.04
CA GLU A 127 -4.70 -2.69 18.52
C GLU A 127 -4.97 -1.20 18.33
N ALA A 128 -6.18 -0.72 18.67
CA ALA A 128 -6.63 0.64 18.41
C ALA A 128 -5.69 1.69 19.02
N VAL A 129 -5.21 1.46 20.24
CA VAL A 129 -4.26 2.36 20.92
C VAL A 129 -2.95 2.46 20.14
N SER A 130 -2.39 1.32 19.71
CA SER A 130 -1.15 1.31 18.94
C SER A 130 -1.30 1.93 17.56
N ILE A 131 -2.43 1.68 16.88
CA ILE A 131 -2.74 2.29 15.59
C ILE A 131 -2.93 3.80 15.75
N LEU A 132 -3.60 4.25 16.81
CA LEU A 132 -3.77 5.68 17.13
C LEU A 132 -2.42 6.35 17.40
N ALA A 133 -1.54 5.72 18.17
CA ALA A 133 -0.20 6.23 18.43
C ALA A 133 0.63 6.37 17.14
N CYS A 134 0.59 5.36 16.26
CA CYS A 134 1.22 5.40 14.94
C CYS A 134 0.63 6.51 14.05
N ALA A 135 -0.70 6.62 14.00
CA ALA A 135 -1.40 7.63 13.23
C ALA A 135 -1.09 9.05 13.72
N THR A 136 -0.95 9.23 15.03
CA THR A 136 -0.56 10.51 15.64
C THR A 136 0.88 10.87 15.29
N LEU A 137 1.83 9.93 15.41
CA LEU A 137 3.22 10.13 14.99
C LEU A 137 3.32 10.57 13.53
N LEU A 138 2.56 9.90 12.65
CA LEU A 138 2.56 10.15 11.20
C LEU A 138 1.55 11.23 10.77
N GLN A 139 0.88 11.90 11.70
CA GLN A 139 -0.07 12.99 11.43
C GLN A 139 -1.20 12.60 10.44
N LEU A 140 -1.82 11.45 10.67
CA LEU A 140 -2.88 10.88 9.82
C LEU A 140 -4.27 11.09 10.44
N ASP A 141 -4.80 12.30 10.31
CA ASP A 141 -6.08 12.71 10.90
C ASP A 141 -7.25 11.78 10.53
N ASP A 142 -7.31 11.32 9.28
CA ASP A 142 -8.39 10.41 8.83
C ASP A 142 -8.39 9.09 9.61
N ILE A 143 -7.20 8.55 9.92
CA ILE A 143 -7.07 7.32 10.72
C ILE A 143 -7.37 7.62 12.19
N ILE A 144 -6.89 8.76 12.71
CA ILE A 144 -7.19 9.21 14.08
C ILE A 144 -8.71 9.29 14.29
N PHE A 145 -9.44 9.97 13.40
CA PHE A 145 -10.89 10.08 13.47
C PHE A 145 -11.61 8.75 13.27
N SER A 146 -11.03 7.82 12.51
CA SER A 146 -11.58 6.47 12.33
C SER A 146 -11.45 5.63 13.60
N VAL A 147 -10.31 5.70 14.29
CA VAL A 147 -10.08 4.98 15.56
C VAL A 147 -10.99 5.52 16.68
N LEU A 148 -11.19 6.83 16.76
CA LEU A 148 -12.02 7.45 17.80
C LEU A 148 -13.52 7.14 17.71
N LYS A 149 -13.96 6.48 16.64
CA LYS A 149 -15.35 6.06 16.41
C LYS A 149 -15.61 4.58 16.69
N LEU A 150 -14.58 3.81 17.07
CA LEU A 150 -14.70 2.41 17.49
C LEU A 150 -15.38 2.29 18.86
#